data_AF-A0A1M6UGZ0-F1
#
_entry.id   AF-A0A1M6UGZ0-F1
#
_cell.length_a   1.000
_cell.length_b   1.000
_cell.length_c   1.000
_cell.angle_alpha   90.00
_cell.angle_beta   90.00
_cell.angle_gamma   90.00
#
_symmetry.space_group_name_H-M   'P 1'
#
loop_
_entity.id
_entity.type
_entity.pdbx_description
1 polymer ?
#
loop_
_entity_poly.entity_id
_entity_poly.type
_entity_poly.pdbx_seq_one_letter_code
_entity_poly.pdbx_strand_id
1 'polypeptide(L)'
;MKKNYWRVYAVIAILQIFGTSLFAQNEDELKVLIFSKTNGWRHPSIEKGQSALGEWADEQNWNLTLSEDSLDISVDNLKGVDVLLFLNTTGDVLGEQEQEALVWYISQGGGFVGVHSAVDTEMQWPWFRQMIGARFKNHPKVQEARSTVSHSHPAVEQWGDSLSFTDEWYNYKEPVVAHANVILNLDEESYNGGNMGENHPLAWYHYFEGGRVFYTGLGHRKGTYDDSGFRTHLSQAINWAGGRYDLALDEGWTDLLDQELSQWDKYLGVPHSSVSGLGDAPKSNDVRKGTPLGLHNDPKNVFSIQIENEEPVLAISGEIYGGLTSKQEYGNYHFKTDFKWGEKKWEPRLDQKRDNGILYHCKGPHGAFWNVWMSSLECQVQESDMGDFIALTDVYGDVSADRLEKENGNSYFVYNPKGDLTPLKWEKGYESGQASKNGLYEKPNGEWNTLEIICVGTTSLHIVNGHVVNVVKNARYDLNGETFPVSSGKIQIQSEAAEAYYRRMQIRPVEDFPKKYKKQAKLK
;
A
#
# COMPACT_ATOMS: atom_id res chain seq x y z
N MET A 1 -62.15 -35.60 52.07
CA MET A 1 -62.90 -34.33 52.26
C MET A 1 -61.94 -33.17 52.09
N LYS A 2 -62.22 -32.25 51.14
CA LYS A 2 -61.88 -30.80 51.05
C LYS A 2 -60.52 -30.32 51.60
N LYS A 3 -59.73 -29.44 51.01
CA LYS A 3 -59.72 -28.57 49.81
C LYS A 3 -58.35 -27.86 49.83
N ASN A 4 -57.76 -27.65 48.65
CA ASN A 4 -56.85 -26.58 48.16
C ASN A 4 -56.17 -25.62 49.16
N TYR A 5 -54.90 -25.27 48.92
CA TYR A 5 -54.51 -23.94 48.39
C TYR A 5 -53.07 -23.98 47.83
N TRP A 6 -52.96 -23.70 46.52
CA TRP A 6 -51.72 -23.41 45.81
C TRP A 6 -51.27 -21.97 46.14
N ARG A 7 -49.96 -21.75 46.32
CA ARG A 7 -49.35 -20.41 46.24
C ARG A 7 -48.41 -20.36 45.05
N VAL A 8 -48.78 -19.50 44.12
CA VAL A 8 -48.06 -19.12 42.91
C VAL A 8 -46.96 -18.15 43.29
N TYR A 9 -45.72 -18.42 42.87
CA TYR A 9 -44.71 -17.39 42.66
C TYR A 9 -44.37 -17.40 41.17
N ALA A 10 -44.91 -16.41 40.45
CA ALA A 10 -44.52 -16.12 39.07
C ALA A 10 -43.25 -15.27 39.11
N VAL A 11 -42.13 -15.84 38.66
CA VAL A 11 -40.94 -15.08 38.30
C VAL A 11 -41.06 -14.77 36.81
N ILE A 12 -41.39 -13.52 36.49
CA ILE A 12 -41.35 -13.00 35.12
C ILE A 12 -39.88 -12.68 34.83
N ALA A 13 -39.22 -13.55 34.06
CA ALA A 13 -37.94 -13.24 33.44
C ALA A 13 -38.21 -12.40 32.19
N ILE A 14 -37.94 -11.09 32.27
CA ILE A 14 -37.90 -10.21 31.10
C ILE A 14 -36.55 -10.45 30.42
N LEU A 15 -36.55 -11.22 29.33
CA LEU A 15 -35.44 -11.24 28.38
C LEU A 15 -35.47 -9.92 27.60
N GLN A 16 -34.62 -8.96 27.98
CA GLN A 16 -34.25 -7.86 27.10
C GLN A 16 -33.31 -8.41 26.02
N ILE A 17 -33.86 -8.70 24.86
CA ILE A 17 -33.09 -8.85 23.62
C ILE A 17 -32.55 -7.46 23.31
N PHE A 18 -31.28 -7.19 23.67
CA PHE A 18 -30.53 -6.12 23.06
C PHE A 18 -30.32 -6.52 21.59
N GLY A 19 -31.24 -6.08 20.73
CA GLY A 19 -31.00 -6.05 19.30
C GLY A 19 -29.87 -5.07 19.06
N THR A 20 -28.65 -5.59 18.90
CA THR A 20 -27.59 -4.87 18.22
C THR A 20 -28.06 -4.68 16.78
N SER A 21 -28.66 -3.53 16.50
CA SER A 21 -28.70 -3.00 15.14
C SER A 21 -27.25 -2.78 14.73
N LEU A 22 -26.64 -3.80 14.15
CA LEU A 22 -25.51 -3.62 13.24
C LEU A 22 -26.01 -2.65 12.19
N PHE A 23 -25.52 -1.41 12.24
CA PHE A 23 -25.50 -0.58 11.06
C PHE A 23 -24.65 -1.37 10.06
N ALA A 24 -25.30 -2.09 9.14
CA ALA A 24 -24.65 -2.46 7.91
C ALA A 24 -24.23 -1.12 7.29
N GLN A 25 -22.93 -0.81 7.34
CA GLN A 25 -22.38 0.13 6.37
C GLN A 25 -22.83 -0.42 5.02
N ASN A 26 -23.64 0.34 4.29
CA ASN A 26 -23.76 0.12 2.86
C ASN A 26 -22.35 0.35 2.34
N GLU A 27 -21.58 -0.74 2.16
CA GLU A 27 -20.43 -0.70 1.27
C GLU A 27 -20.98 -0.35 -0.10
N ASP A 28 -20.43 0.68 -0.72
CA ASP A 28 -20.83 1.06 -2.07
C ASP A 28 -20.66 -0.15 -3.01
N GLU A 29 -21.56 -0.27 -3.98
CA GLU A 29 -21.53 -1.34 -4.97
C GLU A 29 -20.20 -1.29 -5.75
N LEU A 30 -19.48 -2.41 -5.82
CA LEU A 30 -18.16 -2.47 -6.47
C LEU A 30 -18.33 -2.74 -7.97
N LYS A 31 -17.83 -1.83 -8.82
CA LYS A 31 -17.94 -1.95 -10.28
C LYS A 31 -16.77 -2.73 -10.84
N VAL A 32 -17.06 -3.88 -11.43
CA VAL A 32 -16.06 -4.81 -11.96
C VAL A 32 -16.24 -4.97 -13.47
N LEU A 33 -15.23 -4.60 -14.25
CA LEU A 33 -15.15 -4.89 -15.68
C LEU A 33 -14.39 -6.21 -15.87
N ILE A 34 -15.08 -7.24 -16.33
CA ILE A 34 -14.50 -8.54 -16.66
C ILE A 34 -14.15 -8.53 -18.15
N PHE A 35 -12.85 -8.50 -18.43
CA PHE A 35 -12.29 -8.55 -19.76
C PHE A 35 -11.77 -9.96 -20.07
N SER A 36 -12.20 -10.54 -21.18
CA SER A 36 -11.91 -11.95 -21.52
C SER A 36 -11.53 -12.18 -22.99
N LYS A 37 -11.08 -11.11 -23.67
CA LYS A 37 -10.58 -11.19 -25.04
C LYS A 37 -9.34 -12.09 -25.12
N THR A 38 -9.25 -12.87 -26.19
CA THR A 38 -8.09 -13.73 -26.48
C THR A 38 -7.67 -13.54 -27.93
N ASN A 39 -6.40 -13.21 -28.15
CA ASN A 39 -5.71 -13.30 -29.46
C ASN A 39 -4.71 -14.48 -29.50
N GLY A 40 -4.72 -15.34 -28.47
CA GLY A 40 -4.00 -16.60 -28.38
C GLY A 40 -4.93 -17.80 -28.15
N TRP A 41 -4.53 -18.71 -27.26
CA TRP A 41 -5.36 -19.86 -26.89
C TRP A 41 -6.61 -19.43 -26.12
N ARG A 42 -7.77 -19.95 -26.51
CA ARG A 42 -9.03 -19.70 -25.80
C ARG A 42 -9.32 -20.81 -24.80
N HIS A 43 -9.29 -20.47 -23.52
CA HIS A 43 -9.57 -21.42 -22.43
C HIS A 43 -11.06 -21.76 -22.37
N PRO A 44 -11.45 -23.05 -22.35
CA PRO A 44 -12.86 -23.45 -22.19
C PRO A 44 -13.49 -23.03 -20.86
N SER A 45 -12.70 -22.54 -19.90
CA SER A 45 -13.18 -22.06 -18.61
C SER A 45 -13.75 -20.65 -18.66
N ILE A 46 -13.51 -19.86 -19.71
CA ILE A 46 -13.94 -18.46 -19.79
C ILE A 46 -15.45 -18.32 -19.56
N GLU A 47 -16.28 -19.05 -20.32
CA GLU A 47 -17.74 -18.92 -20.21
C GLU A 47 -18.25 -19.39 -18.84
N LYS A 48 -17.62 -20.43 -18.26
CA LYS A 48 -17.96 -20.91 -16.92
C LYS A 48 -17.56 -19.90 -15.84
N GLY A 49 -16.41 -19.23 -15.99
CA GLY A 49 -15.95 -18.19 -15.08
C GLY A 49 -16.83 -16.95 -15.12
N GLN A 50 -17.24 -16.49 -16.31
CA GLN A 50 -18.20 -15.40 -16.46
C GLN A 50 -19.54 -15.73 -15.77
N SER A 51 -20.08 -16.94 -15.97
CA SER A 51 -21.30 -17.40 -15.31
C SER A 51 -21.15 -17.42 -13.79
N ALA A 52 -20.06 -17.99 -13.28
CA ALA A 52 -19.82 -18.09 -11.84
C ALA A 52 -19.68 -16.71 -11.18
N LEU A 53 -18.92 -15.79 -11.80
CA LEU A 53 -18.82 -14.41 -11.31
C LEU A 53 -20.19 -13.73 -11.28
N GLY A 54 -21.02 -13.92 -12.30
CA GLY A 54 -22.41 -13.45 -12.33
C GLY A 54 -23.27 -13.99 -11.19
N GLU A 55 -23.14 -15.28 -10.87
CA GLU A 55 -23.84 -15.90 -9.74
C GLU A 55 -23.37 -15.35 -8.38
N TRP A 56 -22.10 -14.93 -8.27
CA TRP A 56 -21.54 -14.41 -7.02
C TRP A 56 -21.82 -12.91 -6.82
N ALA A 57 -22.17 -12.18 -7.88
CA ALA A 57 -22.25 -10.73 -7.90
C ALA A 57 -23.19 -10.16 -6.83
N ASP A 58 -24.41 -10.68 -6.72
CA ASP A 58 -25.40 -10.20 -5.75
C ASP A 58 -24.91 -10.40 -4.30
N GLU A 59 -24.35 -11.58 -3.98
CA GLU A 59 -23.83 -11.88 -2.65
C GLU A 59 -22.62 -11.00 -2.29
N GLN A 60 -21.84 -10.63 -3.30
CA GLN A 60 -20.67 -9.79 -3.13
C GLN A 60 -20.98 -8.29 -3.32
N ASN A 61 -22.21 -7.89 -3.65
CA ASN A 61 -22.56 -6.50 -3.98
C ASN A 61 -21.70 -5.91 -5.12
N TRP A 62 -21.56 -6.67 -6.22
CA TRP A 62 -20.80 -6.26 -7.41
C TRP A 62 -21.70 -5.86 -8.58
N ASN A 63 -21.31 -4.81 -9.29
CA ASN A 63 -21.84 -4.44 -10.59
C ASN A 63 -20.92 -4.95 -11.70
N LEU A 64 -21.31 -6.00 -12.41
CA LEU A 64 -20.46 -6.63 -13.41
C LEU A 64 -20.75 -6.11 -14.82
N THR A 65 -19.70 -5.70 -15.51
CA THR A 65 -19.70 -5.53 -16.97
C THR A 65 -18.83 -6.61 -17.59
N LEU A 66 -19.35 -7.33 -18.59
CA LEU A 66 -18.57 -8.31 -19.35
C LEU A 66 -18.14 -7.69 -20.69
N SER A 67 -16.87 -7.84 -21.05
CA SER A 67 -16.36 -7.42 -22.35
C SER A 67 -15.33 -8.40 -22.95
N GLU A 68 -15.37 -8.50 -24.27
CA GLU A 68 -14.33 -9.10 -25.12
C GLU A 68 -13.85 -8.10 -26.20
N ASP A 69 -14.26 -6.82 -26.13
CA ASP A 69 -13.83 -5.76 -27.05
C ASP A 69 -12.70 -4.94 -26.42
N SER A 70 -11.56 -4.84 -27.11
CA SER A 70 -10.43 -4.08 -26.56
C SER A 70 -10.74 -2.60 -26.45
N LEU A 71 -11.64 -2.06 -27.28
CA LEU A 71 -12.03 -0.66 -27.23
C LEU A 71 -12.75 -0.28 -25.93
N ASP A 72 -13.22 -1.27 -25.16
CA ASP A 72 -13.76 -1.02 -23.82
C ASP A 72 -12.67 -0.66 -22.79
N ILE A 73 -11.41 -0.97 -23.09
CA ILE A 73 -10.23 -0.54 -22.34
C ILE A 73 -9.86 0.87 -22.81
N SER A 74 -10.66 1.85 -22.39
CA SER A 74 -10.43 3.27 -22.66
C SER A 74 -10.54 4.08 -21.36
N VAL A 75 -9.90 5.25 -21.31
CA VAL A 75 -9.96 6.13 -20.13
C VAL A 75 -11.40 6.46 -19.73
N ASP A 76 -12.25 6.75 -20.71
CA ASP A 76 -13.66 7.11 -20.46
C ASP A 76 -14.46 5.95 -19.85
N ASN A 77 -14.24 4.72 -20.34
CA ASN A 77 -14.95 3.54 -19.84
C ASN A 77 -14.38 3.01 -18.53
N LEU A 78 -13.07 3.13 -18.32
CA LEU A 78 -12.42 2.73 -17.07
C LEU A 78 -12.65 3.75 -15.94
N LYS A 79 -13.16 4.96 -16.26
CA LYS A 79 -13.51 5.94 -15.25
C LYS A 79 -14.64 5.41 -14.36
N GLY A 80 -14.33 5.20 -13.08
CA GLY A 80 -15.27 4.67 -12.10
C GLY A 80 -15.46 3.16 -12.17
N VAL A 81 -14.59 2.43 -12.88
CA VAL A 81 -14.42 0.98 -12.70
C VAL A 81 -13.51 0.78 -11.49
N ASP A 82 -13.96 0.03 -10.49
CA ASP A 82 -13.16 -0.23 -9.30
C ASP A 82 -12.17 -1.38 -9.53
N VAL A 83 -12.58 -2.40 -10.31
CA VAL A 83 -11.74 -3.55 -10.66
C VAL A 83 -11.82 -3.91 -12.14
N LEU A 84 -10.67 -3.95 -12.80
CA LEU A 84 -10.48 -4.58 -14.11
C LEU A 84 -9.97 -6.00 -13.92
N LEU A 85 -10.79 -6.99 -14.29
CA LEU A 85 -10.47 -8.41 -14.18
C LEU A 85 -10.15 -8.99 -15.55
N PHE A 86 -8.94 -9.50 -15.73
CA PHE A 86 -8.54 -10.26 -16.93
C PHE A 86 -8.80 -11.75 -16.70
N LEU A 87 -9.90 -12.25 -17.26
CA LEU A 87 -10.36 -13.62 -17.08
C LEU A 87 -9.83 -14.52 -18.20
N ASN A 88 -8.69 -15.17 -17.95
CA ASN A 88 -8.04 -16.08 -18.89
C ASN A 88 -7.80 -15.46 -20.29
N THR A 89 -7.42 -14.18 -20.34
CA THR A 89 -6.97 -13.51 -21.57
C THR A 89 -5.68 -14.15 -22.08
N THR A 90 -5.39 -14.05 -23.38
CA THR A 90 -4.14 -14.57 -23.98
C THR A 90 -3.74 -13.76 -25.21
N GLY A 91 -2.44 -13.63 -25.44
CA GLY A 91 -1.88 -12.94 -26.61
C GLY A 91 -1.81 -11.41 -26.46
N ASP A 92 -1.57 -10.74 -27.58
CA ASP A 92 -1.53 -9.28 -27.68
C ASP A 92 -2.95 -8.78 -28.01
N VAL A 93 -3.63 -8.22 -27.02
CA VAL A 93 -5.08 -7.91 -27.05
C VAL A 93 -5.38 -6.42 -26.94
N LEU A 94 -4.38 -5.60 -26.59
CA LEU A 94 -4.50 -4.16 -26.41
C LEU A 94 -3.70 -3.41 -27.49
N GLY A 95 -4.33 -2.45 -28.16
CA GLY A 95 -3.61 -1.49 -28.99
C GLY A 95 -2.92 -0.42 -28.13
N GLU A 96 -2.20 0.50 -28.78
CA GLU A 96 -1.44 1.57 -28.11
C GLU A 96 -2.34 2.44 -27.21
N GLN A 97 -3.53 2.81 -27.68
CA GLN A 97 -4.47 3.61 -26.89
C GLN A 97 -5.02 2.85 -25.68
N GLU A 98 -5.29 1.55 -25.83
CA GLU A 98 -5.74 0.69 -24.74
C GLU A 98 -4.63 0.47 -23.70
N GLN A 99 -3.37 0.34 -24.14
CA GLN A 99 -2.21 0.27 -23.25
C GLN A 99 -2.06 1.57 -22.44
N GLU A 100 -2.18 2.73 -23.07
CA GLU A 100 -2.19 4.03 -22.39
C GLU A 100 -3.34 4.14 -21.37
N ALA A 101 -4.53 3.65 -21.73
CA ALA A 101 -5.69 3.62 -20.83
C ALA A 101 -5.46 2.72 -19.61
N LEU A 102 -4.81 1.55 -19.78
CA LEU A 102 -4.46 0.66 -18.67
C LEU A 102 -3.41 1.30 -17.75
N VAL A 103 -2.38 1.94 -18.31
CA VAL A 103 -1.38 2.69 -17.51
C VAL A 103 -2.05 3.79 -16.71
N TRP A 104 -2.93 4.56 -17.37
CA TRP A 104 -3.73 5.58 -16.69
C TRP A 104 -4.56 4.95 -15.57
N TYR A 105 -5.33 3.91 -15.84
CA TYR A 105 -6.20 3.25 -14.87
C TYR A 105 -5.47 2.81 -13.59
N ILE A 106 -4.33 2.15 -13.76
CA ILE A 106 -3.50 1.72 -12.62
C ILE A 106 -2.93 2.92 -11.87
N SER A 107 -2.47 3.96 -12.58
CA SER A 107 -1.98 5.20 -11.95
C SER A 107 -3.05 5.92 -11.13
N GLN A 108 -4.33 5.68 -11.43
CA GLN A 108 -5.47 6.25 -10.69
C GLN A 108 -5.86 5.46 -9.44
N GLY A 109 -5.16 4.37 -9.13
CA GLY A 109 -5.52 3.50 -8.02
C GLY A 109 -6.48 2.38 -8.39
N GLY A 110 -6.73 2.13 -9.68
CA GLY A 110 -7.58 1.05 -10.15
C GLY A 110 -7.10 -0.33 -9.68
N GLY A 111 -8.05 -1.21 -9.36
CA GLY A 111 -7.79 -2.60 -9.03
C GLY A 111 -7.62 -3.47 -10.26
N PHE A 112 -6.59 -4.32 -10.30
CA PHE A 112 -6.38 -5.29 -11.37
C PHE A 112 -6.36 -6.71 -10.81
N VAL A 113 -7.13 -7.62 -11.44
CA VAL A 113 -7.11 -9.05 -11.11
C VAL A 113 -6.83 -9.87 -12.36
N GLY A 114 -5.69 -10.57 -12.40
CA GLY A 114 -5.36 -11.52 -13.47
C GLY A 114 -5.66 -12.96 -13.06
N VAL A 115 -6.37 -13.70 -13.93
CA VAL A 115 -6.68 -15.12 -13.70
C VAL A 115 -5.99 -15.99 -14.75
N HIS A 116 -5.29 -17.02 -14.27
CA HIS A 116 -4.61 -18.06 -15.04
C HIS A 116 -3.77 -17.51 -16.20
N SER A 117 -4.30 -17.53 -17.42
CA SER A 117 -3.56 -17.15 -18.61
C SER A 117 -3.36 -15.64 -18.80
N ALA A 118 -3.85 -14.81 -17.89
CA ALA A 118 -3.59 -13.37 -17.91
C ALA A 118 -2.09 -13.03 -18.00
N VAL A 119 -1.18 -13.85 -17.46
CA VAL A 119 0.30 -13.70 -17.61
C VAL A 119 0.86 -14.11 -18.98
N ASP A 120 0.01 -14.66 -19.85
CA ASP A 120 0.27 -14.94 -21.27
C ASP A 120 -0.28 -13.81 -22.17
N THR A 121 -0.63 -12.66 -21.57
CA THR A 121 -1.12 -11.45 -22.25
C THR A 121 -0.01 -10.41 -22.37
N GLU A 122 0.05 -9.64 -23.47
CA GLU A 122 1.00 -8.53 -23.68
C GLU A 122 2.48 -8.89 -23.42
N MET A 123 2.91 -10.11 -23.76
CA MET A 123 4.23 -10.66 -23.34
C MET A 123 5.46 -9.82 -23.74
N GLN A 124 5.33 -9.01 -24.80
CA GLN A 124 6.39 -8.14 -25.32
C GLN A 124 6.41 -6.75 -24.67
N TRP A 125 5.37 -6.39 -23.90
CA TRP A 125 5.26 -5.10 -23.25
C TRP A 125 5.86 -5.16 -21.84
N PRO A 126 7.04 -4.56 -21.58
CA PRO A 126 7.72 -4.71 -20.31
C PRO A 126 6.93 -4.14 -19.12
N TRP A 127 6.16 -3.07 -19.34
CA TRP A 127 5.33 -2.46 -18.30
C TRP A 127 4.26 -3.43 -17.80
N PHE A 128 3.56 -4.13 -18.71
CA PHE A 128 2.56 -5.14 -18.32
C PHE A 128 3.19 -6.24 -17.48
N ARG A 129 4.40 -6.70 -17.82
CA ARG A 129 5.14 -7.65 -16.99
C ARG A 129 5.43 -7.11 -15.58
N GLN A 130 5.81 -5.84 -15.45
CA GLN A 130 6.06 -5.24 -14.14
C GLN A 130 4.78 -5.14 -13.30
N MET A 131 3.66 -4.83 -13.96
CA MET A 131 2.34 -4.76 -13.34
C MET A 131 1.84 -6.16 -12.93
N ILE A 132 1.68 -7.11 -13.86
CA ILE A 132 1.10 -8.43 -13.54
C ILE A 132 2.07 -9.33 -12.75
N GLY A 133 3.38 -9.12 -12.91
CA GLY A 133 4.42 -9.73 -12.10
C GLY A 133 5.21 -10.88 -12.74
N ALA A 134 4.67 -11.54 -13.76
CA ALA A 134 5.33 -12.69 -14.42
C ALA A 134 4.97 -12.81 -15.91
N ARG A 135 5.72 -13.66 -16.63
CA ARG A 135 5.42 -14.05 -18.03
C ARG A 135 5.37 -15.55 -18.17
N PHE A 136 4.32 -16.06 -18.81
CA PHE A 136 4.16 -17.47 -19.10
C PHE A 136 5.35 -18.05 -19.90
N LYS A 137 5.74 -19.29 -19.60
CA LYS A 137 6.76 -20.04 -20.35
C LYS A 137 6.21 -21.35 -20.91
N ASN A 138 5.71 -22.22 -20.04
CA ASN A 138 5.10 -23.50 -20.36
C ASN A 138 4.35 -24.06 -19.13
N HIS A 139 3.65 -25.18 -19.30
CA HIS A 139 3.01 -25.91 -18.21
C HIS A 139 3.08 -27.43 -18.50
N PRO A 140 2.99 -28.30 -17.47
CA PRO A 140 2.75 -29.72 -17.67
C PRO A 140 1.25 -29.98 -17.93
N LYS A 141 0.88 -31.25 -18.07
CA LYS A 141 -0.53 -31.65 -18.09
C LYS A 141 -1.23 -31.26 -16.79
N VAL A 142 -2.54 -31.03 -16.88
CA VAL A 142 -3.43 -30.90 -15.71
C VAL A 142 -3.23 -32.08 -14.76
N GLN A 143 -2.96 -31.79 -13.50
CA GLN A 143 -2.74 -32.78 -12.45
C GLN A 143 -2.96 -32.13 -11.08
N GLU A 144 -3.07 -32.94 -10.03
CA GLU A 144 -3.08 -32.43 -8.67
C GLU A 144 -1.68 -31.93 -8.26
N ALA A 145 -1.62 -30.86 -7.50
CA ALA A 145 -0.42 -30.38 -6.83
C ALA A 145 -0.78 -29.81 -5.44
N ARG A 146 0.21 -29.81 -4.55
CA ARG A 146 0.16 -29.12 -3.27
C ARG A 146 0.72 -27.71 -3.43
N SER A 147 0.17 -26.76 -2.69
CA SER A 147 0.74 -25.42 -2.52
C SER A 147 0.75 -25.02 -1.05
N THR A 148 1.78 -24.30 -0.64
CA THR A 148 1.90 -23.73 0.70
C THR A 148 1.46 -22.27 0.70
N VAL A 149 0.78 -21.86 1.77
CA VAL A 149 0.44 -20.46 2.03
C VAL A 149 1.65 -19.78 2.68
N SER A 150 2.23 -18.78 2.01
CA SER A 150 3.45 -18.11 2.47
C SER A 150 3.19 -16.85 3.29
N HIS A 151 2.03 -16.21 3.12
CA HIS A 151 1.63 -15.03 3.86
C HIS A 151 0.12 -15.02 4.08
N SER A 152 -0.35 -14.40 5.16
CA SER A 152 -1.77 -14.17 5.38
C SER A 152 -2.34 -13.21 4.34
N HIS A 153 -3.48 -13.58 3.77
CA HIS A 153 -4.28 -12.74 2.89
C HIS A 153 -5.71 -13.30 2.85
N PRO A 154 -6.77 -12.48 2.85
CA PRO A 154 -8.15 -12.97 2.86
C PRO A 154 -8.49 -13.95 1.71
N ALA A 155 -7.76 -13.85 0.59
CA ALA A 155 -7.88 -14.78 -0.54
C ALA A 155 -7.36 -16.20 -0.28
N VAL A 156 -6.64 -16.46 0.80
CA VAL A 156 -6.07 -17.80 1.10
C VAL A 156 -6.42 -18.31 2.49
N GLU A 157 -7.13 -17.52 3.31
CA GLU A 157 -7.51 -17.89 4.69
C GLU A 157 -8.27 -19.22 4.77
N GLN A 158 -9.14 -19.50 3.80
CA GLN A 158 -9.94 -20.72 3.74
C GLN A 158 -9.11 -22.01 3.61
N TRP A 159 -7.83 -21.89 3.24
CA TRP A 159 -6.93 -23.03 3.04
C TRP A 159 -5.94 -23.23 4.20
N GLY A 160 -5.90 -22.34 5.19
CA GLY A 160 -4.92 -22.41 6.28
C GLY A 160 -3.49 -22.40 5.75
N ASP A 161 -2.68 -23.38 6.11
CA ASP A 161 -1.24 -23.41 5.75
C ASP A 161 -0.96 -23.99 4.35
N SER A 162 -1.90 -24.76 3.77
CA SER A 162 -1.67 -25.42 2.49
C SER A 162 -2.96 -25.86 1.81
N LEU A 163 -2.93 -25.96 0.49
CA LEU A 163 -4.01 -26.51 -0.31
C LEU A 163 -3.49 -27.60 -1.25
N SER A 164 -4.34 -28.60 -1.53
CA SER A 164 -4.15 -29.52 -2.65
C SER A 164 -5.26 -29.26 -3.66
N PHE A 165 -4.88 -29.02 -4.91
CA PHE A 165 -5.81 -28.63 -5.96
C PHE A 165 -5.40 -29.25 -7.27
N THR A 166 -6.36 -29.47 -8.17
CA THR A 166 -6.08 -30.00 -9.52
C THR A 166 -6.33 -28.89 -10.54
N ASP A 167 -5.27 -28.43 -11.20
CA ASP A 167 -5.34 -27.43 -12.26
C ASP A 167 -4.14 -27.58 -13.23
N GLU A 168 -3.91 -26.57 -14.08
CA GLU A 168 -2.74 -26.48 -14.96
C GLU A 168 -1.68 -25.53 -14.38
N TRP A 169 -0.47 -26.03 -14.14
CA TRP A 169 0.57 -25.34 -13.37
C TRP A 169 1.58 -24.60 -14.26
N TYR A 170 1.55 -23.27 -14.25
CA TYR A 170 2.41 -22.46 -15.11
C TYR A 170 3.82 -22.32 -14.56
N ASN A 171 4.82 -22.61 -15.40
CA ASN A 171 6.18 -22.13 -15.21
C ASN A 171 6.33 -20.76 -15.90
N TYR A 172 7.24 -19.93 -15.39
CA TYR A 172 7.46 -18.57 -15.89
C TYR A 172 8.83 -18.43 -16.56
N LYS A 173 8.96 -17.43 -17.43
CA LYS A 173 10.23 -17.12 -18.14
C LYS A 173 11.29 -16.58 -17.18
N GLU A 174 10.86 -15.81 -16.19
CA GLU A 174 11.67 -15.19 -15.17
C GLU A 174 11.04 -15.42 -13.78
N PRO A 175 11.80 -15.24 -12.68
CA PRO A 175 11.22 -15.07 -11.36
C PRO A 175 10.17 -13.94 -11.35
N VAL A 176 9.19 -14.07 -10.46
CA VAL A 176 8.20 -13.02 -10.20
C VAL A 176 8.92 -11.73 -9.78
N VAL A 177 8.35 -10.58 -10.14
CA VAL A 177 8.83 -9.24 -9.72
C VAL A 177 9.14 -9.18 -8.22
N ALA A 178 10.22 -8.50 -7.85
CA ALA A 178 10.69 -8.42 -6.46
C ALA A 178 9.73 -7.68 -5.52
N HIS A 179 8.87 -6.83 -6.07
CA HIS A 179 7.85 -6.08 -5.34
C HIS A 179 6.55 -6.87 -5.10
N ALA A 180 6.42 -8.10 -5.64
CA ALA A 180 5.26 -8.96 -5.40
C ALA A 180 5.32 -9.63 -4.02
N ASN A 181 4.16 -9.70 -3.36
CA ASN A 181 3.95 -10.53 -2.18
C ASN A 181 3.35 -11.86 -2.62
N VAL A 182 4.18 -12.91 -2.70
CA VAL A 182 3.72 -14.26 -3.05
C VAL A 182 2.95 -14.85 -1.87
N ILE A 183 1.72 -15.29 -2.11
CA ILE A 183 0.83 -15.86 -1.09
C ILE A 183 0.59 -17.36 -1.25
N LEU A 184 0.80 -17.89 -2.46
CA LEU A 184 0.79 -19.33 -2.73
C LEU A 184 2.06 -19.72 -3.48
N ASN A 185 2.74 -20.77 -3.02
CA ASN A 185 3.85 -21.41 -3.73
C ASN A 185 3.52 -22.87 -4.00
N LEU A 186 3.69 -23.31 -5.25
CA LEU A 186 3.59 -24.70 -5.65
C LEU A 186 4.75 -25.50 -5.06
N ASP A 187 4.42 -26.67 -4.54
CA ASP A 187 5.39 -27.68 -4.11
C ASP A 187 5.74 -28.57 -5.30
N GLU A 188 6.90 -28.33 -5.93
CA GLU A 188 7.36 -29.11 -7.09
C GLU A 188 7.62 -30.59 -6.78
N GLU A 189 7.71 -31.00 -5.50
CA GLU A 189 7.80 -32.43 -5.15
C GLU A 189 6.45 -33.15 -5.26
N SER A 190 5.35 -32.40 -5.29
CA SER A 190 3.98 -32.95 -5.31
C SER A 190 3.42 -33.24 -6.72
N TYR A 191 4.08 -32.76 -7.77
CA TYR A 191 3.62 -32.92 -9.16
C TYR A 191 4.78 -32.99 -10.16
N ASN A 192 4.50 -33.36 -11.41
CA ASN A 192 5.53 -33.49 -12.44
C ASN A 192 5.55 -32.27 -13.39
N GLY A 193 6.74 -31.74 -13.67
CA GLY A 193 6.99 -30.75 -14.72
C GLY A 193 7.15 -29.29 -14.26
N GLY A 194 7.32 -29.05 -12.96
CA GLY A 194 7.86 -27.80 -12.43
C GLY A 194 9.29 -27.53 -12.91
N ASN A 195 9.65 -26.26 -13.09
CA ASN A 195 11.01 -25.83 -13.41
C ASN A 195 11.40 -24.45 -12.82
N MET A 196 10.74 -24.06 -11.74
CA MET A 196 10.98 -22.82 -11.00
C MET A 196 11.85 -23.04 -9.75
N GLY A 197 11.99 -24.29 -9.27
CA GLY A 197 12.81 -24.65 -8.12
C GLY A 197 12.09 -24.48 -6.78
N GLU A 198 12.80 -24.15 -5.71
CA GLU A 198 12.23 -24.03 -4.35
C GLU A 198 11.12 -22.97 -4.23
N ASN A 199 11.17 -21.95 -5.10
CA ASN A 199 10.17 -20.89 -5.14
C ASN A 199 9.41 -20.96 -6.46
N HIS A 200 8.24 -21.61 -6.45
CA HIS A 200 7.31 -21.65 -7.58
C HIS A 200 6.03 -20.87 -7.25
N PRO A 201 5.98 -19.54 -7.49
CA PRO A 201 4.80 -18.72 -7.19
C PRO A 201 3.55 -19.13 -7.98
N LEU A 202 2.43 -19.32 -7.27
CA LEU A 202 1.13 -19.61 -7.87
C LEU A 202 0.19 -18.41 -7.81
N ALA A 203 0.20 -17.64 -6.72
CA ALA A 203 -0.60 -16.43 -6.57
C ALA A 203 0.16 -15.37 -5.78
N TRP A 204 -0.07 -14.11 -6.13
CA TRP A 204 0.59 -12.98 -5.50
C TRP A 204 -0.24 -11.70 -5.61
N TYR A 205 0.09 -10.73 -4.77
CA TYR A 205 -0.49 -9.39 -4.81
C TYR A 205 0.58 -8.32 -4.57
N HIS A 206 0.34 -7.11 -5.02
CA HIS A 206 1.16 -5.94 -4.70
C HIS A 206 0.47 -4.63 -5.11
N TYR A 207 1.08 -3.52 -4.74
CA TYR A 207 0.71 -2.20 -5.23
C TYR A 207 1.65 -1.82 -6.37
N PHE A 208 1.12 -1.40 -7.52
CA PHE A 208 1.89 -1.00 -8.68
C PHE A 208 1.42 0.37 -9.18
N GLU A 209 2.32 1.36 -9.19
CA GLU A 209 2.07 2.74 -9.66
C GLU A 209 0.81 3.45 -9.09
N GLY A 210 0.26 2.96 -7.99
CA GLY A 210 -0.95 3.49 -7.34
C GLY A 210 -2.07 2.45 -7.23
N GLY A 211 -2.15 1.50 -8.17
CA GLY A 211 -3.18 0.47 -8.23
C GLY A 211 -2.87 -0.76 -7.39
N ARG A 212 -3.92 -1.54 -7.09
CA ARG A 212 -3.84 -2.83 -6.40
C ARG A 212 -3.88 -3.96 -7.41
N VAL A 213 -2.82 -4.75 -7.50
CA VAL A 213 -2.71 -5.85 -8.47
C VAL A 213 -2.73 -7.18 -7.72
N PHE A 214 -3.63 -8.07 -8.15
CA PHE A 214 -3.68 -9.45 -7.73
C PHE A 214 -3.55 -10.37 -8.95
N TYR A 215 -2.82 -11.47 -8.81
CA TYR A 215 -2.79 -12.53 -9.81
C TYR A 215 -2.91 -13.91 -9.15
N THR A 216 -3.62 -14.82 -9.83
CA THR A 216 -3.65 -16.24 -9.50
C THR A 216 -3.44 -17.09 -10.75
N GLY A 217 -2.58 -18.08 -10.67
CA GLY A 217 -2.36 -19.09 -11.71
C GLY A 217 -3.45 -20.16 -11.76
N LEU A 218 -4.38 -20.17 -10.81
CA LEU A 218 -5.58 -21.01 -10.83
C LEU A 218 -6.60 -20.50 -11.85
N GLY A 219 -7.48 -21.37 -12.36
CA GLY A 219 -8.63 -20.98 -13.20
C GLY A 219 -8.67 -21.62 -14.59
N HIS A 220 -7.81 -22.60 -14.90
CA HIS A 220 -7.80 -23.27 -16.20
C HIS A 220 -9.03 -24.15 -16.42
N ARG A 221 -9.41 -24.96 -15.42
CA ARG A 221 -10.50 -25.93 -15.55
C ARG A 221 -11.85 -25.27 -15.32
N LYS A 222 -12.88 -25.74 -16.05
CA LYS A 222 -14.29 -25.37 -15.78
C LYS A 222 -14.68 -25.65 -14.32
N GLY A 223 -14.30 -26.83 -13.80
CA GLY A 223 -14.62 -27.23 -12.43
C GLY A 223 -13.92 -26.41 -11.35
N THR A 224 -12.88 -25.63 -11.67
CA THR A 224 -12.24 -24.71 -10.72
C THR A 224 -13.25 -23.67 -10.22
N TYR A 225 -14.17 -23.22 -11.07
CA TYR A 225 -15.20 -22.23 -10.72
C TYR A 225 -16.41 -22.83 -9.96
N ASP A 226 -16.47 -24.16 -9.81
CA ASP A 226 -17.44 -24.84 -8.94
C ASP A 226 -16.89 -25.07 -7.52
N ASP A 227 -15.58 -24.85 -7.31
CA ASP A 227 -14.92 -25.04 -6.02
C ASP A 227 -15.17 -23.86 -5.08
N SER A 228 -15.62 -24.14 -3.85
CA SER A 228 -15.89 -23.11 -2.85
C SER A 228 -14.64 -22.37 -2.39
N GLY A 229 -13.50 -23.06 -2.34
CA GLY A 229 -12.23 -22.44 -1.94
C GLY A 229 -11.73 -21.46 -3.00
N PHE A 230 -11.80 -21.84 -4.28
CA PHE A 230 -11.49 -20.94 -5.39
C PHE A 230 -12.47 -19.77 -5.49
N ARG A 231 -13.76 -20.00 -5.22
CA ARG A 231 -14.75 -18.92 -5.10
C ARG A 231 -14.33 -17.90 -4.04
N THR A 232 -13.99 -18.32 -2.83
CA THR A 232 -13.48 -17.42 -1.78
C THR A 232 -12.19 -16.73 -2.22
N HIS A 233 -11.26 -17.47 -2.83
CA HIS A 233 -9.99 -16.91 -3.32
C HIS A 233 -10.19 -15.76 -4.31
N LEU A 234 -10.96 -15.98 -5.37
CA LEU A 234 -11.17 -14.99 -6.41
C LEU A 234 -12.03 -13.82 -5.93
N SER A 235 -13.06 -14.07 -5.12
CA SER A 235 -13.90 -13.00 -4.58
C SER A 235 -13.14 -12.08 -3.62
N GLN A 236 -12.34 -12.64 -2.72
CA GLN A 236 -11.51 -11.84 -1.82
C GLN A 236 -10.35 -11.14 -2.55
N ALA A 237 -9.86 -11.69 -3.67
CA ALA A 237 -8.92 -10.99 -4.54
C ALA A 237 -9.56 -9.74 -5.18
N ILE A 238 -10.78 -9.87 -5.73
CA ILE A 238 -11.55 -8.77 -6.32
C ILE A 238 -11.88 -7.71 -5.26
N ASN A 239 -12.39 -8.12 -4.09
CA ASN A 239 -12.74 -7.18 -3.02
C ASN A 239 -11.53 -6.40 -2.49
N TRP A 240 -10.38 -7.07 -2.33
CA TRP A 240 -9.14 -6.41 -1.92
C TRP A 240 -8.65 -5.44 -3.00
N ALA A 241 -8.61 -5.88 -4.26
CA ALA A 241 -8.16 -5.05 -5.39
C ALA A 241 -9.06 -3.82 -5.56
N GLY A 242 -10.37 -3.97 -5.31
CA GLY A 242 -11.37 -2.91 -5.36
C GLY A 242 -11.43 -2.00 -4.14
N GLY A 243 -10.52 -2.14 -3.16
CA GLY A 243 -10.44 -1.19 -2.05
C GLY A 243 -11.43 -1.39 -0.91
N ARG A 244 -12.17 -2.51 -0.86
CA ARG A 244 -13.16 -2.75 0.22
C ARG A 244 -12.54 -2.82 1.62
N TYR A 245 -11.32 -3.35 1.68
CA TYR A 245 -10.55 -3.42 2.91
C TYR A 245 -9.06 -3.32 2.61
N ASP A 246 -8.31 -2.90 3.62
CA ASP A 246 -6.86 -3.03 3.65
C ASP A 246 -6.48 -4.37 4.31
N LEU A 247 -5.21 -4.79 4.17
CA LEU A 247 -4.73 -5.97 4.88
C LEU A 247 -4.58 -5.65 6.37
N ALA A 248 -5.14 -6.52 7.20
CA ALA A 248 -5.08 -6.35 8.64
C ALA A 248 -3.64 -6.55 9.16
N LEU A 249 -3.26 -5.72 10.13
CA LEU A 249 -2.08 -5.95 10.95
C LEU A 249 -2.38 -6.95 12.06
N ASP A 250 -1.38 -7.70 12.50
CA ASP A 250 -1.48 -8.55 13.70
C ASP A 250 -1.84 -7.70 14.93
N GLU A 251 -2.60 -8.24 15.91
CA GLU A 251 -3.02 -7.49 17.10
C GLU A 251 -1.86 -6.89 17.93
N GLY A 252 -0.65 -7.45 17.78
CA GLY A 252 0.57 -7.05 18.45
C GLY A 252 1.38 -5.97 17.73
N TRP A 253 2.58 -5.70 18.24
CA TRP A 253 3.57 -4.94 17.49
C TRP A 253 4.26 -5.86 16.49
N THR A 254 4.26 -5.44 15.22
CA THR A 254 4.99 -6.08 14.13
C THR A 254 6.25 -5.26 13.83
N ASP A 255 7.41 -5.91 13.79
CA ASP A 255 8.66 -5.29 13.38
C ASP A 255 8.68 -5.11 11.86
N LEU A 256 9.02 -3.90 11.42
CA LEU A 256 9.14 -3.57 9.99
C LEU A 256 10.58 -3.69 9.48
N LEU A 257 11.58 -3.90 10.35
CA LEU A 257 12.97 -4.08 9.94
C LEU A 257 13.40 -5.55 10.08
N ASP A 258 13.75 -6.16 8.95
CA ASP A 258 14.48 -7.41 8.85
C ASP A 258 15.80 -7.19 8.11
N GLN A 259 16.71 -8.17 8.13
CA GLN A 259 18.06 -8.05 7.57
C GLN A 259 18.09 -7.69 6.08
N GLU A 260 17.05 -8.08 5.34
CA GLU A 260 16.96 -7.91 3.89
C GLU A 260 16.10 -6.71 3.49
N LEU A 261 15.50 -6.01 4.47
CA LEU A 261 14.45 -5.02 4.24
C LEU A 261 13.32 -5.61 3.36
N SER A 262 12.94 -6.87 3.61
CA SER A 262 12.01 -7.64 2.76
C SER A 262 10.64 -6.97 2.58
N GLN A 263 10.24 -6.16 3.57
CA GLN A 263 8.98 -5.41 3.61
C GLN A 263 9.02 -4.06 2.89
N TRP A 264 10.15 -3.70 2.26
CA TRP A 264 10.38 -2.38 1.70
C TRP A 264 10.86 -2.40 0.25
N ASP A 265 10.44 -1.40 -0.50
CA ASP A 265 10.96 -1.04 -1.80
C ASP A 265 11.93 0.13 -1.66
N LYS A 266 13.09 0.04 -2.32
CA LYS A 266 14.08 1.12 -2.38
C LYS A 266 13.89 1.90 -3.67
N TYR A 267 13.67 3.20 -3.56
CA TYR A 267 13.65 4.12 -4.70
C TYR A 267 14.71 5.20 -4.51
N LEU A 268 15.60 5.34 -5.50
CA LEU A 268 16.61 6.40 -5.50
C LEU A 268 16.32 7.45 -6.57
N GLY A 269 16.41 8.72 -6.17
CA GLY A 269 16.25 9.87 -7.03
C GLY A 269 17.45 10.11 -7.94
N VAL A 270 17.60 11.35 -8.42
CA VAL A 270 18.73 11.75 -9.25
C VAL A 270 19.96 11.97 -8.36
N PRO A 271 21.07 11.25 -8.57
CA PRO A 271 22.30 11.48 -7.82
C PRO A 271 22.86 12.89 -8.05
N HIS A 272 23.40 13.51 -7.00
CA HIS A 272 24.13 14.77 -7.15
C HIS A 272 25.41 14.54 -7.99
N SER A 273 25.88 15.56 -8.71
CA SER A 273 27.08 15.47 -9.55
C SER A 273 28.36 15.06 -8.78
N SER A 274 28.40 15.36 -7.48
CA SER A 274 29.50 15.00 -6.58
C SER A 274 29.51 13.52 -6.19
N VAL A 275 28.43 12.77 -6.42
CA VAL A 275 28.35 11.35 -6.04
C VAL A 275 29.27 10.53 -6.94
N SER A 276 30.18 9.79 -6.33
CA SER A 276 31.17 8.96 -7.04
C SER A 276 30.81 7.47 -6.99
N GLY A 277 31.38 6.68 -7.91
CA GLY A 277 31.19 5.23 -7.95
C GLY A 277 29.89 4.75 -8.59
N LEU A 278 29.28 5.55 -9.48
CA LEU A 278 28.01 5.23 -10.16
C LEU A 278 28.16 4.92 -11.66
N GLY A 279 29.38 4.75 -12.17
CA GLY A 279 29.62 4.58 -13.61
C GLY A 279 29.02 5.72 -14.43
N ASP A 280 28.29 5.36 -15.49
CA ASP A 280 27.64 6.28 -16.43
C ASP A 280 26.22 6.72 -15.99
N ALA A 281 25.81 6.43 -14.75
CA ALA A 281 24.50 6.83 -14.28
C ALA A 281 24.31 8.36 -14.37
N PRO A 282 23.14 8.84 -14.83
CA PRO A 282 22.86 10.27 -14.96
C PRO A 282 22.93 10.96 -13.60
N LYS A 283 23.46 12.19 -13.57
CA LYS A 283 23.63 13.01 -12.36
C LYS A 283 23.24 14.45 -12.63
N SER A 284 22.93 15.20 -11.58
CA SER A 284 22.53 16.61 -11.68
C SER A 284 23.02 17.42 -10.48
N ASN A 285 23.33 18.71 -10.67
CA ASN A 285 23.52 19.63 -9.54
C ASN A 285 22.18 19.98 -8.88
N ASP A 286 21.08 19.93 -9.64
CA ASP A 286 19.72 20.03 -9.12
C ASP A 286 19.14 18.62 -9.08
N VAL A 287 19.29 17.93 -7.94
CA VAL A 287 18.85 16.52 -7.74
C VAL A 287 17.36 16.28 -7.92
N ARG A 288 16.58 17.36 -8.09
CA ARG A 288 15.14 17.31 -8.39
C ARG A 288 14.86 17.17 -9.89
N LYS A 289 15.88 17.33 -10.74
CA LYS A 289 15.79 17.31 -12.20
C LYS A 289 16.76 16.29 -12.78
N GLY A 290 16.27 15.51 -13.74
CA GLY A 290 17.04 14.47 -14.41
C GLY A 290 16.38 13.10 -14.28
N THR A 291 17.09 12.06 -14.68
CA THR A 291 16.59 10.69 -14.62
C THR A 291 16.96 10.07 -13.27
N PRO A 292 15.97 9.63 -12.47
CA PRO A 292 16.24 8.95 -11.20
C PRO A 292 16.90 7.59 -11.43
N LEU A 293 17.61 7.07 -10.43
CA LEU A 293 18.09 5.69 -10.44
C LEU A 293 16.93 4.68 -10.40
N GLY A 294 15.83 5.05 -9.75
CA GLY A 294 14.56 4.33 -9.79
C GLY A 294 14.41 3.23 -8.73
N LEU A 295 13.39 2.39 -8.92
CA LEU A 295 13.05 1.27 -8.04
C LEU A 295 14.11 0.17 -8.08
N HIS A 296 14.41 -0.40 -6.91
CA HIS A 296 15.32 -1.53 -6.71
C HIS A 296 16.75 -1.32 -7.23
N ASN A 297 17.16 -0.06 -7.40
CA ASN A 297 18.48 0.31 -7.89
C ASN A 297 19.21 1.16 -6.84
N ASP A 298 19.78 0.49 -5.84
CA ASP A 298 20.56 1.10 -4.76
C ASP A 298 22.04 0.66 -4.82
N PRO A 299 22.83 1.13 -5.80
CA PRO A 299 24.21 0.71 -6.00
C PRO A 299 25.17 1.16 -4.88
N LYS A 300 24.70 2.06 -4.00
CA LYS A 300 25.49 2.68 -2.93
C LYS A 300 25.08 2.17 -1.55
N ASN A 301 24.10 1.28 -1.46
CA ASN A 301 23.49 0.83 -0.21
C ASN A 301 23.10 2.02 0.67
N VAL A 302 22.44 3.02 0.05
CA VAL A 302 21.88 4.18 0.75
C VAL A 302 20.99 3.72 1.89
N PHE A 303 20.23 2.65 1.68
CA PHE A 303 19.46 1.97 2.71
C PHE A 303 20.07 0.60 3.01
N SER A 304 20.57 0.41 4.22
CA SER A 304 21.19 -0.85 4.67
C SER A 304 20.83 -1.17 6.13
N ILE A 305 20.91 -2.45 6.51
CA ILE A 305 20.76 -2.87 7.89
C ILE A 305 22.13 -3.11 8.52
N GLN A 306 22.29 -2.58 9.73
CA GLN A 306 23.40 -2.89 10.63
C GLN A 306 22.83 -3.58 11.86
N ILE A 307 23.54 -4.58 12.40
CA ILE A 307 23.15 -5.21 13.66
C ILE A 307 23.89 -4.51 14.80
N GLU A 308 23.15 -3.81 15.66
CA GLU A 308 23.68 -3.20 16.89
C GLU A 308 23.04 -3.91 18.09
N ASN A 309 23.85 -4.57 18.94
CA ASN A 309 23.37 -5.31 20.11
C ASN A 309 22.22 -6.29 19.81
N GLU A 310 22.36 -7.08 18.74
CA GLU A 310 21.35 -8.05 18.27
C GLU A 310 20.05 -7.41 17.71
N GLU A 311 19.95 -6.08 17.67
CA GLU A 311 18.83 -5.37 17.07
C GLU A 311 19.18 -4.88 15.65
N PRO A 312 18.27 -5.02 14.66
CA PRO A 312 18.44 -4.41 13.35
C PRO A 312 18.28 -2.89 13.45
N VAL A 313 19.26 -2.18 12.90
CA VAL A 313 19.29 -0.72 12.76
C VAL A 313 19.34 -0.39 11.28
N LEU A 314 18.32 0.32 10.78
CA LEU A 314 18.34 0.91 9.46
C LEU A 314 19.35 2.05 9.46
N ALA A 315 20.42 1.89 8.69
CA ALA A 315 21.41 2.93 8.42
C ALA A 315 21.12 3.55 7.06
N ILE A 316 20.89 4.87 7.07
CA ILE A 316 20.67 5.68 5.88
C ILE A 316 21.91 6.53 5.65
N SER A 317 22.60 6.32 4.54
CA SER A 317 23.87 7.03 4.28
C SER A 317 23.66 8.52 3.95
N GLY A 318 22.51 8.86 3.37
CA GLY A 318 22.19 10.20 2.89
C GLY A 318 22.83 10.57 1.55
N GLU A 319 23.71 9.74 0.97
CA GLU A 319 24.54 10.15 -0.18
C GLU A 319 23.73 10.45 -1.46
N ILE A 320 22.55 9.83 -1.60
CA ILE A 320 21.60 10.07 -2.68
C ILE A 320 20.22 10.26 -2.07
N TYR A 321 19.45 11.20 -2.61
CA TYR A 321 18.06 11.38 -2.22
C TYR A 321 17.26 10.13 -2.57
N GLY A 322 16.40 9.67 -1.67
CA GLY A 322 15.64 8.45 -1.90
C GLY A 322 14.52 8.24 -0.90
N GLY A 323 13.78 7.16 -1.12
CA GLY A 323 12.72 6.69 -0.24
C GLY A 323 12.80 5.18 -0.05
N LEU A 324 12.78 4.75 1.21
CA LEU A 324 12.50 3.36 1.58
C LEU A 324 11.00 3.26 1.85
N THR A 325 10.26 2.59 0.97
CA THR A 325 8.79 2.61 0.95
C THR A 325 8.21 1.26 1.34
N SER A 326 7.24 1.18 2.24
CA SER A 326 6.61 -0.08 2.60
C SER A 326 5.94 -0.70 1.37
N LYS A 327 6.08 -2.02 1.20
CA LYS A 327 5.37 -2.76 0.14
C LYS A 327 3.86 -2.75 0.36
N GLN A 328 3.44 -2.76 1.62
CA GLN A 328 2.04 -2.70 2.03
C GLN A 328 1.56 -1.26 2.25
N GLU A 329 0.25 -1.06 2.12
CA GLU A 329 -0.45 0.12 2.63
C GLU A 329 -1.06 -0.19 4.00
N TYR A 330 -1.13 0.81 4.87
CA TYR A 330 -1.67 0.70 6.20
C TYR A 330 -2.76 1.76 6.42
N GLY A 331 -3.85 1.38 7.07
CA GLY A 331 -4.98 2.26 7.41
C GLY A 331 -4.93 2.80 8.84
N ASN A 332 -5.72 2.21 9.75
CA ASN A 332 -5.68 2.58 11.15
C ASN A 332 -4.52 1.86 11.86
N TYR A 333 -3.48 2.60 12.23
CA TYR A 333 -2.31 2.03 12.89
C TYR A 333 -1.64 2.98 13.87
N HIS A 334 -0.82 2.41 14.74
CA HIS A 334 0.18 3.12 15.52
C HIS A 334 1.56 2.68 15.04
N PHE A 335 2.27 3.59 14.37
CA PHE A 335 3.65 3.44 13.96
C PHE A 335 4.56 4.08 14.99
N LYS A 336 5.65 3.40 15.33
CA LYS A 336 6.63 3.85 16.30
C LYS A 336 8.02 3.49 15.83
N THR A 337 8.98 4.40 15.98
CA THR A 337 10.39 4.15 15.69
C THR A 337 11.28 4.98 16.59
N ASP A 338 12.51 4.53 16.80
CA ASP A 338 13.55 5.40 17.32
C ASP A 338 14.40 5.98 16.19
N PHE A 339 14.87 7.19 16.40
CA PHE A 339 15.66 7.95 15.43
C PHE A 339 16.87 8.63 16.07
N LYS A 340 18.02 8.61 15.38
CA LYS A 340 19.16 9.50 15.69
C LYS A 340 19.86 9.96 14.41
N TRP A 341 20.50 11.12 14.47
CA TRP A 341 21.39 11.61 13.42
C TRP A 341 22.76 10.93 13.46
N GLY A 342 23.33 10.69 12.28
CA GLY A 342 24.76 10.49 12.09
C GLY A 342 25.51 11.80 11.93
N GLU A 343 26.78 11.71 11.56
CA GLU A 343 27.66 12.87 11.49
C GLU A 343 27.70 13.48 10.09
N LYS A 344 27.58 12.64 9.05
CA LYS A 344 27.81 13.05 7.67
C LYS A 344 26.63 13.81 7.06
N LYS A 345 26.99 14.73 6.16
CA LYS A 345 26.09 15.46 5.28
C LYS A 345 26.67 15.44 3.88
N TRP A 346 25.78 15.57 2.89
CA TRP A 346 26.14 15.50 1.48
C TRP A 346 25.61 16.71 0.72
N GLU A 347 26.15 16.94 -0.46
CA GLU A 347 25.54 17.88 -1.41
C GLU A 347 24.12 17.41 -1.79
N PRO A 348 23.16 18.32 -2.03
CA PRO A 348 23.31 19.78 -2.07
C PRO A 348 23.07 20.48 -0.71
N ARG A 349 23.11 19.74 0.42
CA ARG A 349 22.69 20.22 1.75
C ARG A 349 23.83 20.36 2.77
N LEU A 350 25.08 20.56 2.33
CA LEU A 350 26.24 20.68 3.24
C LEU A 350 26.08 21.77 4.30
N ASP A 351 25.40 22.87 3.97
CA ASP A 351 25.16 24.01 4.88
C ASP A 351 23.72 24.10 5.42
N GLN A 352 22.85 23.15 5.05
CA GLN A 352 21.44 23.12 5.46
C GLN A 352 21.22 22.22 6.69
N LYS A 353 20.09 22.33 7.38
CA LYS A 353 19.72 21.35 8.43
C LYS A 353 19.68 19.92 7.88
N ARG A 354 20.10 18.93 8.68
CA ARG A 354 19.91 17.50 8.35
C ARG A 354 18.42 17.19 8.25
N ASP A 355 18.06 16.36 7.27
CA ASP A 355 16.67 16.08 6.91
C ASP A 355 16.49 14.59 6.57
N ASN A 356 15.36 14.02 7.02
CA ASN A 356 15.06 12.60 6.91
C ASN A 356 13.59 12.28 7.26
N GLY A 357 12.63 13.03 6.74
CA GLY A 357 11.21 12.90 7.07
C GLY A 357 10.63 11.47 7.02
N ILE A 358 9.57 11.27 7.81
CA ILE A 358 8.73 10.07 7.76
C ILE A 358 7.44 10.45 7.02
N LEU A 359 7.31 9.94 5.80
CA LEU A 359 6.15 10.13 4.95
C LEU A 359 5.18 8.98 5.21
N TYR A 360 3.90 9.28 5.23
CA TYR A 360 2.87 8.30 5.50
C TYR A 360 1.59 8.60 4.71
N HIS A 361 0.80 7.55 4.55
CA HIS A 361 -0.33 7.52 3.62
C HIS A 361 0.10 7.99 2.22
N CYS A 362 1.26 7.50 1.77
CA CYS A 362 1.79 7.81 0.46
C CYS A 362 0.87 7.25 -0.64
N LYS A 363 0.63 8.05 -1.68
CA LYS A 363 -0.22 7.74 -2.84
C LYS A 363 0.48 8.02 -4.17
N GLY A 364 0.01 7.34 -5.21
CA GLY A 364 0.52 7.48 -6.58
C GLY A 364 1.90 6.85 -6.78
N PRO A 365 2.62 7.24 -7.84
CA PRO A 365 3.92 6.66 -8.16
C PRO A 365 5.06 7.22 -7.30
N HIS A 366 6.16 6.46 -7.21
CA HIS A 366 7.43 7.00 -6.73
C HIS A 366 7.90 8.17 -7.59
N GLY A 367 8.56 9.14 -6.97
CA GLY A 367 9.09 10.29 -7.67
C GLY A 367 8.07 11.40 -7.99
N ALA A 368 6.80 11.27 -7.58
CA ALA A 368 5.78 12.32 -7.73
C ALA A 368 6.24 13.68 -7.19
N PHE A 369 6.99 13.69 -6.09
CA PHE A 369 7.63 14.89 -5.54
C PHE A 369 9.14 14.90 -5.85
N TRP A 370 9.57 15.92 -6.61
CA TRP A 370 10.98 16.16 -6.94
C TRP A 370 11.71 15.00 -7.64
N ASN A 371 11.00 14.08 -8.32
CA ASN A 371 11.58 12.84 -8.85
C ASN A 371 12.20 11.93 -7.78
N VAL A 372 11.82 12.10 -6.50
CA VAL A 372 12.31 11.30 -5.37
C VAL A 372 11.16 10.64 -4.60
N TRP A 373 10.28 11.45 -4.02
CA TRP A 373 9.33 10.97 -3.01
C TRP A 373 7.93 10.82 -3.58
N MET A 374 7.09 10.06 -2.88
CA MET A 374 5.68 9.90 -3.24
C MET A 374 4.85 11.09 -2.73
N SER A 375 3.67 11.28 -3.31
CA SER A 375 2.67 12.19 -2.75
C SER A 375 2.21 11.68 -1.39
N SER A 376 2.26 12.51 -0.34
CA SER A 376 2.12 12.02 1.03
C SER A 376 1.82 13.11 2.07
N LEU A 377 1.43 12.67 3.25
CA LEU A 377 1.56 13.45 4.48
C LEU A 377 2.95 13.21 5.06
N GLU A 378 3.63 14.25 5.52
CA GLU A 378 4.94 14.11 6.14
C GLU A 378 4.90 14.50 7.61
N CYS A 379 5.41 13.60 8.47
CA CYS A 379 5.90 13.92 9.79
C CYS A 379 7.40 14.21 9.66
N GLN A 380 7.74 15.49 9.62
CA GLN A 380 9.10 15.95 9.35
C GLN A 380 10.07 15.45 10.42
N VAL A 381 11.26 15.04 10.01
CA VAL A 381 12.40 14.70 10.85
C VAL A 381 13.60 15.50 10.34
N GLN A 382 13.58 16.80 10.64
CA GLN A 382 14.67 17.74 10.36
C GLN A 382 15.20 18.30 11.68
N GLU A 383 16.49 18.64 11.78
CA GLU A 383 17.06 19.27 12.98
C GLU A 383 16.23 20.48 13.43
N SER A 384 15.87 20.54 14.71
CA SER A 384 14.98 21.52 15.34
C SER A 384 13.52 21.52 14.89
N ASP A 385 13.13 20.64 13.95
CA ASP A 385 11.83 20.63 13.26
C ASP A 385 11.09 19.28 13.30
N MET A 386 11.51 18.36 14.18
CA MET A 386 10.85 17.06 14.34
C MET A 386 9.36 17.18 14.69
N GLY A 387 8.51 16.59 13.85
CA GLY A 387 7.05 16.54 14.01
C GLY A 387 6.28 17.66 13.33
N ASP A 388 6.95 18.58 12.63
CA ASP A 388 6.26 19.49 11.70
C ASP A 388 5.43 18.67 10.69
N PHE A 389 4.27 19.21 10.29
CA PHE A 389 3.47 18.64 9.22
C PHE A 389 3.80 19.33 7.91
N ILE A 390 4.06 18.55 6.86
CA ILE A 390 4.25 19.04 5.50
C ILE A 390 3.35 18.22 4.56
N ALA A 391 2.59 18.90 3.71
CA ALA A 391 1.82 18.29 2.63
C ALA A 391 2.71 18.15 1.39
N LEU A 392 2.85 16.95 0.83
CA LEU A 392 3.64 16.70 -0.36
C LEU A 392 2.73 16.51 -1.56
N THR A 393 2.90 17.39 -2.55
CA THR A 393 2.18 17.41 -3.85
C THR A 393 0.67 17.43 -3.66
N ASP A 394 0.03 16.28 -3.81
CA ASP A 394 -1.41 16.16 -3.97
C ASP A 394 -2.08 15.53 -2.77
N VAL A 395 -1.30 15.01 -1.82
CA VAL A 395 -1.80 14.57 -0.51
C VAL A 395 -1.60 15.69 0.49
N TYR A 396 -2.68 16.03 1.19
CA TYR A 396 -2.72 17.17 2.10
C TYR A 396 -3.79 16.98 3.16
N GLY A 397 -3.86 17.90 4.12
CA GLY A 397 -4.83 17.86 5.19
C GLY A 397 -4.97 19.20 5.89
N ASP A 398 -5.73 19.18 6.98
CA ASP A 398 -6.02 20.36 7.78
C ASP A 398 -5.38 20.25 9.15
N VAL A 399 -4.84 21.36 9.67
CA VAL A 399 -4.26 21.43 11.02
C VAL A 399 -4.94 22.54 11.78
N SER A 400 -5.37 22.27 13.03
CA SER A 400 -5.77 23.34 13.94
C SER A 400 -4.52 24.13 14.33
N ALA A 401 -4.41 25.39 13.90
CA ALA A 401 -3.18 26.17 14.01
C ALA A 401 -3.42 27.65 14.31
N ASP A 402 -2.43 28.28 14.94
CA ASP A 402 -2.33 29.73 15.02
C ASP A 402 -1.64 30.24 13.75
N ARG A 403 -2.27 31.22 13.08
CA ARG A 403 -1.68 31.95 11.95
C ARG A 403 -0.81 33.09 12.47
N LEU A 404 0.47 33.05 12.16
CA LEU A 404 1.47 34.03 12.56
C LEU A 404 2.12 34.67 11.32
N GLU A 405 2.81 35.80 11.49
CA GLU A 405 3.45 36.54 10.40
C GLU A 405 4.97 36.60 10.60
N LYS A 406 5.73 36.34 9.54
CA LYS A 406 7.19 36.51 9.49
C LYS A 406 7.53 37.98 9.25
N GLU A 407 8.77 38.37 9.53
CA GLU A 407 9.25 39.74 9.28
C GLU A 407 9.12 40.19 7.81
N ASN A 408 9.12 39.25 6.88
CA ASN A 408 8.93 39.54 5.45
C ASN A 408 7.46 39.61 5.01
N GLY A 409 6.51 39.58 5.96
CA GLY A 409 5.07 39.63 5.72
C GLY A 409 4.42 38.30 5.33
N ASN A 410 5.21 37.24 5.11
CA ASN A 410 4.65 35.92 4.83
C ASN A 410 4.08 35.29 6.08
N SER A 411 2.94 34.65 5.96
CA SER A 411 2.32 33.94 7.07
C SER A 411 2.93 32.55 7.28
N TYR A 412 2.87 32.06 8.51
CA TYR A 412 3.21 30.69 8.87
C TYR A 412 2.26 30.19 9.95
N PHE A 413 2.16 28.87 10.07
CA PHE A 413 1.19 28.22 10.93
C PHE A 413 1.91 27.40 11.98
N VAL A 414 1.48 27.52 13.23
CA VAL A 414 1.99 26.72 14.34
C VAL A 414 0.83 25.94 14.93
N TYR A 415 0.99 24.63 15.10
CA TYR A 415 -0.05 23.76 15.63
C TYR A 415 -0.57 24.29 16.97
N ASN A 416 -1.87 24.45 17.08
CA ASN A 416 -2.57 24.78 18.30
C ASN A 416 -3.90 24.01 18.31
N PRO A 417 -4.12 23.07 19.24
CA PRO A 417 -5.36 22.29 19.28
C PRO A 417 -6.63 23.12 19.48
N LYS A 418 -6.50 24.42 19.84
CA LYS A 418 -7.60 25.38 19.96
C LYS A 418 -7.62 26.43 18.84
N GLY A 419 -6.64 26.41 17.94
CA GLY A 419 -6.57 27.31 16.79
C GLY A 419 -7.59 26.95 15.73
N ASP A 420 -7.65 27.78 14.70
CA ASP A 420 -8.55 27.58 13.57
C ASP A 420 -8.10 26.38 12.75
N LEU A 421 -9.06 25.61 12.22
CA LEU A 421 -8.76 24.49 11.33
C LEU A 421 -8.36 25.05 9.96
N THR A 422 -7.08 24.94 9.63
CA THR A 422 -6.50 25.51 8.40
C THR A 422 -6.11 24.40 7.43
N PRO A 423 -6.58 24.44 6.16
CA PRO A 423 -6.12 23.52 5.13
C PRO A 423 -4.72 23.91 4.65
N LEU A 424 -3.83 22.93 4.51
CA LEU A 424 -2.42 23.18 4.18
C LEU A 424 -2.00 22.38 2.95
N LYS A 425 -1.69 23.07 1.85
CA LYS A 425 -1.19 22.48 0.59
C LYS A 425 -0.22 23.44 -0.09
N TRP A 426 0.83 22.95 -0.73
CA TRP A 426 1.76 23.79 -1.51
C TRP A 426 1.20 24.14 -2.91
N GLU A 427 0.04 24.77 -2.93
CA GLU A 427 -0.66 25.15 -4.17
C GLU A 427 -1.27 26.56 -4.07
N LYS A 428 -1.45 27.21 -5.23
CA LYS A 428 -2.16 28.49 -5.32
C LYS A 428 -3.56 28.37 -4.71
N GLY A 429 -3.88 29.27 -3.79
CA GLY A 429 -5.15 29.28 -3.06
C GLY A 429 -5.00 28.86 -1.59
N TYR A 430 -3.85 28.29 -1.23
CA TYR A 430 -3.48 27.97 0.14
C TYR A 430 -2.38 28.93 0.61
N GLU A 431 -2.40 29.29 1.90
CA GLU A 431 -1.40 30.20 2.48
C GLU A 431 -0.08 29.50 2.82
N SER A 432 -0.11 28.18 3.03
CA SER A 432 1.04 27.34 3.38
C SER A 432 0.73 25.87 3.08
N GLY A 433 1.77 25.07 2.83
CA GLY A 433 1.69 23.59 2.84
C GLY A 433 2.29 22.97 4.11
N GLN A 434 2.59 23.79 5.12
CA GLN A 434 3.23 23.37 6.37
C GLN A 434 2.58 23.99 7.60
N ALA A 435 2.51 23.20 8.67
CA ALA A 435 2.31 23.67 10.04
C ALA A 435 3.44 23.19 10.94
N SER A 436 4.07 24.13 11.64
CA SER A 436 5.12 23.83 12.61
C SER A 436 4.58 23.24 13.90
N LYS A 437 5.36 22.37 14.52
CA LYS A 437 5.10 21.82 15.86
C LYS A 437 4.91 22.88 16.94
N ASN A 438 4.20 22.52 18.00
CA ASN A 438 3.88 23.41 19.13
C ASN A 438 4.91 23.42 20.29
N GLY A 439 6.12 22.89 20.08
CA GLY A 439 7.20 22.88 21.06
C GLY A 439 8.41 22.06 20.61
N LEU A 440 9.58 22.31 21.24
CA LEU A 440 10.81 21.57 20.96
C LEU A 440 10.95 20.43 21.98
N TYR A 441 10.70 19.20 21.53
CA TYR A 441 10.78 17.99 22.37
C TYR A 441 11.82 16.98 21.87
N GLU A 442 12.54 17.30 20.79
CA GLU A 442 13.67 16.50 20.33
C GLU A 442 14.83 16.57 21.34
N LYS A 443 15.59 15.48 21.42
CA LYS A 443 16.83 15.38 22.18
C LYS A 443 18.01 15.92 21.36
N PRO A 444 19.13 16.27 22.00
CA PRO A 444 20.35 16.69 21.31
C PRO A 444 20.82 15.70 20.24
N ASN A 445 21.53 16.20 19.22
CA ASN A 445 22.12 15.38 18.17
C ASN A 445 22.98 14.25 18.73
N GLY A 446 22.79 13.04 18.18
CA GLY A 446 23.44 11.80 18.63
C GLY A 446 22.64 10.99 19.65
N GLU A 447 21.62 11.56 20.28
CA GLU A 447 20.70 10.83 21.16
C GLU A 447 19.52 10.23 20.39
N TRP A 448 19.02 9.09 20.87
CA TRP A 448 17.83 8.45 20.32
C TRP A 448 16.55 9.18 20.74
N ASN A 449 15.86 9.74 19.76
CA ASN A 449 14.48 10.21 19.85
C ASN A 449 13.51 9.06 19.61
N THR A 450 12.34 9.08 20.24
CA THR A 450 11.23 8.19 19.88
C THR A 450 10.19 9.01 19.14
N LEU A 451 9.86 8.56 17.93
CA LEU A 451 8.86 9.17 17.05
C LEU A 451 7.67 8.21 16.92
N GLU A 452 6.46 8.74 17.04
CA GLU A 452 5.23 7.97 16.84
C GLU A 452 4.28 8.71 15.88
N ILE A 453 3.65 7.96 14.99
CA ILE A 453 2.56 8.41 14.14
C ILE A 453 1.37 7.50 14.42
N ILE A 454 0.22 8.08 14.76
CA ILE A 454 -1.01 7.31 14.98
C ILE A 454 -2.03 7.79 13.98
N CYS A 455 -2.57 6.88 13.17
CA CYS A 455 -3.60 7.15 12.17
C CYS A 455 -4.91 6.47 12.57
N VAL A 456 -6.01 7.23 12.53
CA VAL A 456 -7.38 6.72 12.68
C VAL A 456 -8.27 7.46 11.67
N GLY A 457 -8.74 6.73 10.65
CA GLY A 457 -9.41 7.30 9.50
C GLY A 457 -8.54 8.34 8.81
N THR A 458 -9.11 9.51 8.51
CA THR A 458 -8.40 10.63 7.86
C THR A 458 -7.70 11.56 8.85
N THR A 459 -7.48 11.12 10.10
CA THR A 459 -6.82 11.90 11.15
C THR A 459 -5.54 11.21 11.61
N SER A 460 -4.47 11.98 11.79
CA SER A 460 -3.20 11.48 12.30
C SER A 460 -2.63 12.37 13.41
N LEU A 461 -1.82 11.78 14.29
CA LEU A 461 -1.05 12.47 15.33
C LEU A 461 0.44 12.36 15.02
N HIS A 462 1.18 13.47 15.13
CA HIS A 462 2.64 13.45 15.18
C HIS A 462 3.08 13.56 16.63
N ILE A 463 3.96 12.66 17.06
CA ILE A 463 4.36 12.55 18.46
C ILE A 463 5.87 12.41 18.56
N VAL A 464 6.49 13.29 19.36
CA VAL A 464 7.93 13.30 19.59
C VAL A 464 8.18 13.12 21.08
N ASN A 465 8.90 12.07 21.45
CA ASN A 465 9.24 11.72 22.83
C ASN A 465 8.04 11.75 23.79
N GLY A 466 6.86 11.29 23.32
CA GLY A 466 5.62 11.20 24.11
C GLY A 466 4.75 12.47 24.14
N HIS A 467 5.14 13.51 23.41
CA HIS A 467 4.38 14.75 23.27
C HIS A 467 3.70 14.83 21.91
N VAL A 468 2.38 15.03 21.87
CA VAL A 468 1.65 15.33 20.63
C VAL A 468 2.05 16.74 20.18
N VAL A 469 2.72 16.80 19.05
CA VAL A 469 3.28 18.04 18.51
C VAL A 469 2.55 18.55 17.27
N ASN A 470 1.78 17.68 16.60
CA ASN A 470 0.91 18.05 15.49
C ASN A 470 -0.28 17.10 15.37
N VAL A 471 -1.37 17.58 14.75
CA VAL A 471 -2.55 16.78 14.44
C VAL A 471 -3.07 17.19 13.07
N VAL A 472 -3.03 16.25 12.13
CA VAL A 472 -3.58 16.42 10.79
C VAL A 472 -4.97 15.80 10.75
N LYS A 473 -5.95 16.51 10.20
CA LYS A 473 -7.34 16.08 10.04
C LYS A 473 -7.73 16.17 8.58
N ASN A 474 -8.81 15.47 8.20
CA ASN A 474 -9.37 15.54 6.85
C ASN A 474 -8.32 15.31 5.76
N ALA A 475 -7.41 14.36 6.00
CA ALA A 475 -6.42 13.94 5.04
C ALA A 475 -7.11 13.54 3.72
N ARG A 476 -6.57 14.04 2.61
CA ARG A 476 -7.16 13.91 1.29
C ARG A 476 -6.10 13.93 0.20
N TYR A 477 -6.45 13.35 -0.95
CA TYR A 477 -5.61 13.20 -2.12
C TYR A 477 -6.35 13.75 -3.34
N ASP A 478 -5.76 14.73 -4.00
CA ASP A 478 -6.27 15.23 -5.26
C ASP A 478 -5.69 14.39 -6.41
N LEU A 479 -6.57 13.84 -7.24
CA LEU A 479 -6.18 12.99 -8.35
C LEU A 479 -7.08 13.32 -9.54
N ASN A 480 -6.47 13.83 -10.62
CA ASN A 480 -7.15 14.21 -11.87
C ASN A 480 -8.37 15.13 -11.69
N GLY A 481 -8.28 16.08 -10.75
CA GLY A 481 -9.34 17.06 -10.49
C GLY A 481 -10.47 16.57 -9.59
N GLU A 482 -10.36 15.34 -9.07
CA GLU A 482 -11.23 14.79 -8.04
C GLU A 482 -10.46 14.69 -6.71
N THR A 483 -11.17 14.78 -5.58
CA THR A 483 -10.56 14.77 -4.24
C THR A 483 -11.10 13.59 -3.45
N PHE A 484 -10.21 12.72 -2.99
CA PHE A 484 -10.53 11.51 -2.25
C PHE A 484 -10.07 11.61 -0.79
N PRO A 485 -10.85 11.08 0.18
CA PRO A 485 -10.35 10.95 1.54
C PRO A 485 -9.16 9.97 1.60
N VAL A 486 -8.17 10.28 2.43
CA VAL A 486 -6.98 9.45 2.62
C VAL A 486 -6.98 8.87 4.04
N SER A 487 -7.46 7.64 4.17
CA SER A 487 -7.46 6.89 5.44
C SER A 487 -6.39 5.80 5.51
N SER A 488 -5.71 5.52 4.41
CA SER A 488 -4.63 4.53 4.33
C SER A 488 -3.61 4.89 3.26
N GLY A 489 -2.43 4.27 3.32
CA GLY A 489 -1.42 4.32 2.26
C GLY A 489 -0.07 3.79 2.73
N LYS A 490 0.95 3.89 1.87
CA LYS A 490 2.30 3.40 2.21
C LYS A 490 2.99 4.32 3.22
N ILE A 491 4.02 3.80 3.90
CA ILE A 491 4.97 4.57 4.70
C ILE A 491 6.26 4.69 3.89
N GLN A 492 6.89 5.86 3.89
CA GLN A 492 8.17 6.09 3.22
C GLN A 492 9.14 6.81 4.15
N ILE A 493 10.34 6.24 4.32
CA ILE A 493 11.44 6.86 5.09
C ILE A 493 12.38 7.53 4.11
N GLN A 494 12.64 8.82 4.29
CA GLN A 494 13.48 9.56 3.36
C GLN A 494 14.98 9.24 3.52
N SER A 495 15.72 9.50 2.46
CA SER A 495 17.14 9.85 2.49
C SER A 495 17.24 11.25 1.91
N GLU A 496 17.78 12.22 2.65
CA GLU A 496 17.93 13.60 2.17
C GLU A 496 19.26 14.24 2.62
N ALA A 497 20.37 13.81 2.01
CA ALA A 497 21.70 14.41 2.20
C ALA A 497 22.22 14.46 3.65
N ALA A 498 21.72 13.60 4.53
CA ALA A 498 22.22 13.43 5.89
C ALA A 498 22.23 11.96 6.29
N GLU A 499 23.27 11.59 7.05
CA GLU A 499 23.36 10.26 7.66
C GLU A 499 22.35 10.17 8.82
N ALA A 500 21.55 9.10 8.84
CA ALA A 500 20.48 8.90 9.79
C ALA A 500 20.34 7.42 10.16
N TYR A 501 19.82 7.16 11.36
CA TYR A 501 19.62 5.81 11.86
C TYR A 501 18.24 5.64 12.47
N TYR A 502 17.58 4.53 12.12
CA TYR A 502 16.32 4.11 12.73
C TYR A 502 16.46 2.72 13.33
N ARG A 503 15.75 2.47 14.43
CA ARG A 503 15.62 1.13 15.00
C ARG A 503 14.27 0.97 15.66
N ARG A 504 13.91 -0.28 15.98
CA ARG A 504 12.63 -0.61 16.63
C ARG A 504 11.45 0.05 15.88
N MET A 505 11.51 -0.03 14.56
CA MET A 505 10.48 0.47 13.67
C MET A 505 9.36 -0.55 13.65
N GLN A 506 8.27 -0.22 14.33
CA GLN A 506 7.19 -1.13 14.66
C GLN A 506 5.86 -0.51 14.29
N ILE A 507 4.91 -1.36 13.94
CA ILE A 507 3.54 -0.97 13.64
C ILE A 507 2.56 -1.91 14.36
N ARG A 508 1.38 -1.41 14.71
CA ARG A 508 0.28 -2.23 15.23
C ARG A 508 -1.07 -1.63 14.84
N PRO A 509 -2.16 -2.41 14.77
CA PRO A 509 -3.48 -1.88 14.50
C PRO A 509 -3.96 -1.04 15.69
N VAL A 510 -4.81 -0.06 15.40
CA VAL A 510 -5.56 0.68 16.43
C VAL A 510 -7.00 0.88 15.98
N GLU A 511 -7.93 0.78 16.91
CA GLU A 511 -9.33 1.16 16.65
C GLU A 511 -9.57 2.64 16.93
N ASP A 512 -8.79 3.22 17.86
CA ASP A 512 -8.96 4.59 18.33
C ASP A 512 -7.65 5.14 18.91
N PHE A 513 -7.54 6.47 19.01
CA PHE A 513 -6.38 7.14 19.59
C PHE A 513 -6.25 6.81 21.09
N PRO A 514 -5.04 6.48 21.59
CA PRO A 514 -4.82 6.27 23.02
C PRO A 514 -5.28 7.46 23.87
N LYS A 515 -5.98 7.19 24.98
CA LYS A 515 -6.56 8.21 25.89
C LYS A 515 -5.58 9.33 26.27
N LYS A 516 -4.31 8.97 26.51
CA LYS A 516 -3.25 9.94 26.86
C LYS A 516 -3.02 10.97 25.74
N TYR A 517 -3.06 10.56 24.49
CA TYR A 517 -2.81 11.40 23.33
C TYR A 517 -4.07 12.16 22.90
N LYS A 518 -5.27 11.56 22.99
CA LYS A 518 -6.55 12.30 22.83
C LYS A 518 -6.62 13.54 23.71
N LYS A 519 -6.23 13.40 24.99
CA LYS A 519 -6.24 14.50 25.97
C LYS A 519 -5.28 15.63 25.59
N GLN A 520 -4.10 15.30 25.07
CA GLN A 520 -3.12 16.28 24.59
C GLN A 520 -3.64 16.99 23.33
N ALA A 521 -4.13 16.20 22.36
CA ALA A 521 -4.64 16.65 21.06
C ALA A 521 -6.01 17.36 21.11
N LYS A 522 -6.71 17.34 22.26
CA LYS A 522 -8.10 17.82 22.43
C LYS A 522 -9.10 17.17 21.46
N LEU A 523 -8.88 15.89 21.16
CA LEU A 523 -9.81 15.09 20.37
C LEU A 523 -10.96 14.58 21.25
N LYS A 524 -12.13 14.39 20.64
CA LYS A 524 -13.35 13.92 21.32
C LYS A 524 -13.30 12.42 21.65
#